data_AF-A0A0V1Q195-F1
#
_entry.id   AF-A0A0V1Q195-F1
#
_cell.length_a   1.000
_cell.length_b   1.000
_cell.length_c   1.000
_cell.angle_alpha   90.00
_cell.angle_beta   90.00
_cell.angle_gamma   90.00
#
_symmetry.space_group_name_H-M   'P 1'
#
loop_
_entity.id
_entity.type
_entity.pdbx_description
1 polymer ?
#
loop_
_entity_poly.entity_id
_entity_poly.type
_entity_poly.pdbx_seq_one_letter_code
_entity_poly.pdbx_strand_id
1 'polypeptide(L)'
;MVSSFILGQSALADGTKSSKSLISHIGKENGPEHHEAVYLIINTKIYLTKIKDYTPRIIPLTKGLDKLESKSILLITKDPSLPYRDALTKKDSPTEDVFNQIYTLTKLKHISKDPKKLTKLFKEFDIIVADNRVHKFLPDILGARFYVKNKKIPFMVQMAKPDKDAKLSKGKKSTKLKDDRCEPEYVKYQMKSIVRNASYIPSATGTCISVKIGYSDWKPEELLTNANDVIKYLIEPKFLPVGGLLRTTKNLVSVHIKTSESISLPVFKQKEDIKEDDEYDSDLDF
;
A
#
# COMPACT_ATOMS: atom_id res chain seq x y z
N MET A 1 -25.28 -9.84 0.94
CA MET A 1 -25.63 -8.82 1.96
C MET A 1 -24.41 -7.96 2.19
N VAL A 2 -24.48 -6.67 1.85
CA VAL A 2 -23.40 -5.73 2.21
C VAL A 2 -23.29 -5.75 3.73
N SER A 3 -22.16 -6.23 4.26
CA SER A 3 -21.87 -6.11 5.70
C SER A 3 -22.07 -4.65 6.07
N SER A 4 -22.73 -4.36 7.19
CA SER A 4 -22.94 -3.00 7.67
C SER A 4 -21.70 -2.12 7.42
N PHE A 5 -21.92 -0.97 6.78
CA PHE A 5 -20.86 0.01 6.56
C PHE A 5 -20.46 0.57 7.93
N ILE A 6 -19.19 0.47 8.31
CA ILE A 6 -18.76 0.75 9.69
C ILE A 6 -19.01 2.21 10.12
N LEU A 7 -19.14 3.12 9.16
CA LEU A 7 -19.45 4.54 9.40
C LEU A 7 -20.95 4.86 9.38
N GLY A 8 -21.81 3.84 9.27
CA GLY A 8 -23.26 3.98 9.28
C GLY A 8 -23.88 4.18 7.90
N GLN A 9 -25.23 4.15 7.86
CA GLN A 9 -26.00 4.18 6.62
C GLN A 9 -25.93 5.53 5.88
N SER A 10 -25.84 6.64 6.62
CA SER A 10 -25.68 7.97 6.04
C SER A 10 -24.40 8.05 5.20
N ALA A 11 -23.28 7.59 5.75
CA ALA A 11 -21.99 7.57 5.05
C ALA A 11 -21.99 6.63 3.84
N LEU A 12 -22.77 5.53 3.90
CA LEU A 12 -22.95 4.64 2.75
C LEU A 12 -23.73 5.33 1.61
N ALA A 13 -24.79 6.08 1.94
CA ALA A 13 -25.56 6.84 0.97
C ALA A 13 -24.73 7.95 0.32
N ASP A 14 -23.99 8.72 1.13
CA ASP A 14 -23.07 9.76 0.66
C ASP A 14 -21.96 9.17 -0.20
N GLY A 15 -21.35 8.07 0.25
CA GLY A 15 -20.35 7.34 -0.52
C GLY A 15 -20.86 6.83 -1.86
N THR A 16 -22.11 6.36 -1.92
CA THR A 16 -22.75 5.90 -3.15
C THR A 16 -22.97 7.06 -4.12
N LYS A 17 -23.47 8.18 -3.62
CA LYS A 17 -23.64 9.40 -4.42
C LYS A 17 -22.30 9.90 -4.96
N SER A 18 -21.29 10.03 -4.10
CA SER A 18 -19.95 10.50 -4.46
C SER A 18 -19.28 9.57 -5.47
N SER A 19 -19.35 8.26 -5.28
CA SER A 19 -18.75 7.29 -6.22
C SER A 19 -19.45 7.33 -7.59
N LYS A 20 -20.78 7.42 -7.64
CA LYS A 20 -21.53 7.56 -8.90
C LYS A 20 -21.19 8.86 -9.63
N SER A 21 -21.14 9.97 -8.90
CA SER A 21 -20.76 11.27 -9.47
C SER A 21 -19.34 11.25 -10.03
N LEU A 22 -18.39 10.64 -9.31
CA LEU A 22 -17.00 10.52 -9.75
C LEU A 22 -16.90 9.70 -11.05
N ILE A 23 -17.51 8.52 -11.08
CA ILE A 23 -17.49 7.64 -12.26
C ILE A 23 -18.18 8.33 -13.44
N SER A 24 -19.32 9.00 -13.23
CA SER A 24 -20.01 9.71 -14.30
C SER A 24 -19.18 10.85 -14.89
N HIS A 25 -18.44 11.59 -14.05
CA HIS A 25 -17.54 12.64 -14.50
C HIS A 25 -16.43 12.08 -15.40
N ILE A 26 -15.77 11.01 -14.93
CA ILE A 26 -14.71 10.34 -15.69
C ILE A 26 -15.24 9.78 -17.00
N GLY A 27 -16.42 9.17 -16.98
CA GLY A 27 -17.08 8.63 -18.17
C GLY A 27 -17.39 9.70 -19.23
N LYS A 28 -17.64 10.95 -18.81
CA LYS A 28 -17.87 12.07 -19.73
C LYS A 28 -16.57 12.61 -20.32
N GLU A 29 -15.50 12.69 -19.54
CA GLU A 29 -14.21 13.24 -20.00
C GLU A 29 -13.40 12.25 -20.83
N ASN A 30 -13.31 10.99 -20.38
CA ASN A 30 -12.39 9.99 -20.90
C ASN A 30 -13.09 8.77 -21.52
N GLY A 31 -14.42 8.71 -21.45
CA GLY A 31 -15.22 7.57 -21.92
C GLY A 31 -15.54 6.55 -20.82
N PRO A 32 -16.60 5.73 -21.01
CA PRO A 32 -17.13 4.85 -19.96
C PRO A 32 -16.22 3.66 -19.62
N GLU A 33 -15.33 3.27 -20.53
CA GLU A 33 -14.38 2.16 -20.33
C GLU A 33 -12.99 2.65 -19.86
N HIS A 34 -12.88 3.94 -19.50
CA HIS A 34 -11.61 4.47 -18.99
C HIS A 34 -11.23 3.81 -17.67
N HIS A 35 -10.02 3.27 -17.61
CA HIS A 35 -9.49 2.52 -16.48
C HIS A 35 -8.46 3.35 -15.70
N GLU A 36 -8.92 4.06 -14.67
CA GLU A 36 -8.06 4.84 -13.77
C GLU A 36 -8.24 4.38 -12.32
N ALA A 37 -7.16 4.44 -11.55
CA ALA A 37 -7.18 4.12 -10.12
C ALA A 37 -8.04 5.10 -9.32
N VAL A 38 -8.89 4.55 -8.46
CA VAL A 38 -9.70 5.30 -7.48
C VAL A 38 -9.10 5.15 -6.10
N TYR A 39 -8.94 6.27 -5.41
CA TYR A 39 -8.31 6.37 -4.10
C TYR A 39 -9.31 6.83 -3.03
N LEU A 40 -9.20 6.20 -1.87
CA LEU A 40 -9.82 6.61 -0.63
C LEU A 40 -8.83 7.47 0.17
N ILE A 41 -9.22 8.70 0.47
CA ILE A 41 -8.45 9.64 1.28
C ILE A 41 -9.02 9.65 2.69
N ILE A 42 -8.19 9.33 3.66
CA ILE A 42 -8.57 9.18 5.06
C ILE A 42 -7.80 10.21 5.87
N ASN A 43 -8.53 11.09 6.56
CA ASN A 43 -7.95 12.06 7.50
C ASN A 43 -8.22 11.60 8.93
N THR A 44 -7.17 11.60 9.75
CA THR A 44 -7.17 11.06 11.11
C THR A 44 -6.88 12.17 12.13
N LYS A 45 -7.29 11.99 13.38
CA LYS A 45 -6.93 12.91 14.48
C LYS A 45 -5.53 12.62 15.03
N ILE A 46 -5.11 11.36 14.93
CA ILE A 46 -3.85 10.86 15.50
C ILE A 46 -2.89 10.42 14.39
N TYR A 47 -1.61 10.44 14.69
CA TYR A 47 -0.59 9.81 13.84
C TYR A 47 -0.67 8.28 13.96
N LEU A 48 -0.56 7.60 12.81
CA LEU A 48 -0.64 6.14 12.76
C LEU A 48 0.65 5.43 13.17
N THR A 49 1.78 6.12 13.10
CA THR A 49 3.09 5.62 13.53
C THR A 49 3.88 6.75 14.19
N LYS A 50 4.73 6.40 15.15
CA LYS A 50 5.65 7.34 15.79
C LYS A 50 6.93 7.55 14.99
N ILE A 51 7.34 6.52 14.24
CA ILE A 51 8.61 6.49 13.51
C ILE A 51 8.31 6.37 12.03
N LYS A 52 9.09 7.10 11.22
CA LYS A 52 9.03 6.99 9.77
C LYS A 52 9.45 5.60 9.35
N ASP A 53 8.49 4.84 8.86
CA ASP A 53 8.65 3.49 8.35
C ASP A 53 8.39 3.52 6.85
N TYR A 54 9.28 2.90 6.06
CA TYR A 54 9.11 2.77 4.61
C TYR A 54 8.68 1.36 4.21
N THR A 55 7.85 0.74 5.04
CA THR A 55 7.28 -0.58 4.79
C THR A 55 5.81 -0.42 4.41
N PRO A 56 5.43 -0.71 3.15
CA PRO A 56 4.03 -0.79 2.77
C PRO A 56 3.31 -1.86 3.58
N ARG A 57 2.18 -1.49 4.19
CA ARG A 57 1.31 -2.40 4.95
C ARG A 57 0.15 -2.83 4.06
N ILE A 58 -0.01 -4.15 3.89
CA ILE A 58 -1.06 -4.73 3.06
C ILE A 58 -2.40 -4.67 3.81
N ILE A 59 -3.45 -4.23 3.11
CA ILE A 59 -4.83 -4.18 3.57
C ILE A 59 -5.61 -5.22 2.77
N PRO A 60 -6.04 -6.34 3.38
CA PRO A 60 -6.85 -7.34 2.70
C PRO A 60 -8.15 -6.72 2.16
N LEU A 61 -8.43 -6.96 0.87
CA LEU A 61 -9.65 -6.48 0.22
C LEU A 61 -10.56 -7.64 -0.17
N THR A 62 -11.87 -7.42 -0.02
CA THR A 62 -12.91 -8.33 -0.52
C THR A 62 -12.86 -8.40 -2.04
N LYS A 63 -12.78 -7.25 -2.71
CA LYS A 63 -12.64 -7.15 -4.16
C LYS A 63 -11.19 -6.86 -4.51
N GLY A 64 -10.50 -7.87 -5.07
CA GLY A 64 -9.08 -7.76 -5.38
C GLY A 64 -8.79 -6.78 -6.51
N LEU A 65 -7.75 -5.95 -6.38
CA LEU A 65 -7.38 -4.91 -7.34
C LEU A 65 -6.86 -5.51 -8.65
N ASP A 66 -5.77 -6.26 -8.58
CA ASP A 66 -5.03 -6.70 -9.74
C ASP A 66 -4.72 -8.19 -9.68
N LYS A 67 -4.30 -8.75 -10.82
CA LYS A 67 -3.75 -10.10 -10.93
C LYS A 67 -2.26 -10.04 -11.26
N LEU A 68 -1.51 -11.09 -10.92
CA LEU A 68 -0.05 -11.10 -11.09
C LEU A 68 0.37 -10.89 -12.54
N GLU A 69 -0.39 -11.49 -13.46
CA GLU A 69 -0.11 -11.52 -14.89
C GLU A 69 -0.24 -10.12 -15.54
N SER A 70 -0.94 -9.19 -14.87
CA SER A 70 -1.14 -7.81 -15.33
C SER A 70 -0.06 -6.83 -14.89
N LYS A 71 0.93 -7.27 -14.10
CA LYS A 71 1.93 -6.38 -13.49
C LYS A 71 3.34 -6.74 -13.89
N SER A 72 4.13 -5.70 -14.14
CA SER A 72 5.58 -5.83 -14.29
C SER A 72 6.26 -5.77 -12.91
N ILE A 73 6.94 -6.85 -12.53
CA ILE A 73 7.52 -7.03 -11.18
C ILE A 73 9.05 -7.13 -11.25
N LEU A 74 9.72 -6.28 -10.49
CA LEU A 74 11.14 -6.36 -10.21
C LEU A 74 11.38 -6.94 -8.81
N LEU A 75 12.13 -8.04 -8.73
CA LEU A 75 12.63 -8.58 -7.47
C LEU A 75 14.08 -8.15 -7.21
N ILE A 76 14.33 -7.65 -6.00
CA ILE A 76 15.67 -7.33 -5.51
C ILE A 76 16.10 -8.39 -4.49
N THR A 77 17.14 -9.16 -4.82
CA THR A 77 17.68 -10.22 -3.95
C THR A 77 19.01 -9.82 -3.32
N LYS A 78 19.44 -10.61 -2.34
CA LYS A 78 20.83 -10.56 -1.89
C LYS A 78 21.79 -11.08 -2.95
N ASP A 79 23.07 -10.77 -2.77
CA ASP A 79 24.18 -11.36 -3.50
C ASP A 79 24.64 -12.67 -2.82
N PRO A 80 24.96 -13.73 -3.59
CA PRO A 80 24.73 -13.89 -5.03
C PRO A 80 23.24 -14.16 -5.36
N SER A 81 22.77 -13.75 -6.55
CA SER A 81 21.38 -13.99 -6.98
C SER A 81 21.13 -15.38 -7.55
N LEU A 82 22.16 -16.10 -8.01
CA LEU A 82 22.02 -17.35 -8.77
C LEU A 82 21.09 -18.38 -8.09
N PRO A 83 21.25 -18.71 -6.79
CA PRO A 83 20.36 -19.68 -6.14
C PRO A 83 18.88 -19.28 -6.14
N TYR A 84 18.60 -17.97 -6.03
CA TYR A 84 17.24 -17.44 -6.04
C TYR A 84 16.67 -17.37 -7.44
N ARG A 85 17.47 -16.92 -8.40
CA ARG A 85 17.06 -16.85 -9.80
C ARG A 85 16.73 -18.25 -10.30
N ASP A 86 17.63 -19.20 -10.08
CA ASP A 86 17.43 -20.59 -10.54
C ASP A 86 16.19 -21.20 -9.90
N ALA A 87 15.95 -21.03 -8.59
CA ALA A 87 14.76 -21.56 -7.94
C ALA A 87 13.46 -20.89 -8.41
N LEU A 88 13.46 -19.57 -8.59
CA LEU A 88 12.27 -18.80 -8.92
C LEU A 88 11.90 -18.87 -10.41
N THR A 89 12.89 -19.02 -11.30
CA THR A 89 12.68 -19.02 -12.76
C THR A 89 12.90 -20.40 -13.40
N LYS A 90 13.04 -21.46 -12.59
CA LYS A 90 13.08 -22.83 -13.13
C LYS A 90 11.77 -23.12 -13.88
N LYS A 91 11.87 -23.87 -14.97
CA LYS A 91 10.70 -24.41 -15.66
C LYS A 91 9.80 -25.19 -14.69
N ASP A 92 8.49 -24.99 -14.81
CA ASP A 92 7.44 -25.56 -13.95
C ASP A 92 7.47 -25.02 -12.50
N SER A 93 8.29 -24.00 -12.23
CA SER A 93 8.26 -23.31 -10.93
C SER A 93 6.97 -22.51 -10.81
N PRO A 94 6.34 -22.49 -9.62
CA PRO A 94 5.20 -21.62 -9.35
C PRO A 94 5.45 -20.14 -9.71
N THR A 95 6.69 -19.68 -9.72
CA THR A 95 7.05 -18.29 -10.00
C THR A 95 7.75 -18.07 -11.35
N GLU A 96 7.74 -19.07 -12.25
CA GLU A 96 8.46 -19.04 -13.53
C GLU A 96 8.25 -17.73 -14.30
N ASP A 97 7.01 -17.27 -14.33
CA ASP A 97 6.49 -16.14 -15.09
C ASP A 97 6.15 -14.91 -14.23
N VAL A 98 6.46 -14.95 -12.93
CA VAL A 98 6.07 -13.89 -11.97
C VAL A 98 7.01 -12.68 -12.01
N PHE A 99 8.30 -12.88 -12.27
CA PHE A 99 9.30 -11.82 -12.18
C PHE A 99 9.85 -11.44 -13.56
N ASN A 100 9.64 -10.19 -13.98
CA ASN A 100 10.20 -9.68 -15.23
C ASN A 100 11.71 -9.51 -15.14
N GLN A 101 12.22 -9.12 -13.97
CA GLN A 101 13.66 -9.01 -13.69
C GLN A 101 13.97 -9.35 -12.24
N ILE A 102 15.17 -9.93 -12.03
CA ILE A 102 15.74 -10.21 -10.72
C ILE A 102 17.11 -9.53 -10.63
N TYR A 103 17.23 -8.50 -9.78
CA TYR A 103 18.47 -7.76 -9.58
C TYR A 103 19.08 -8.08 -8.21
N THR A 104 20.42 -8.18 -8.15
CA THR A 104 21.11 -8.16 -6.87
C THR A 104 21.17 -6.74 -6.32
N LEU A 105 21.40 -6.64 -5.01
CA LEU A 105 21.66 -5.36 -4.35
C LEU A 105 22.86 -4.64 -4.99
N THR A 106 23.93 -5.37 -5.33
CA THR A 106 25.10 -4.79 -6.02
C THR A 106 24.72 -4.19 -7.36
N LYS A 107 24.00 -4.94 -8.22
CA LYS A 107 23.54 -4.44 -9.52
C LYS A 107 22.68 -3.18 -9.37
N LEU A 108 21.77 -3.18 -8.40
CA LEU A 108 20.90 -2.02 -8.14
C LEU A 108 21.70 -0.78 -7.73
N LYS A 109 22.73 -0.93 -6.89
CA LYS A 109 23.64 0.16 -6.52
C LYS A 109 24.39 0.75 -7.72
N HIS A 110 24.76 -0.07 -8.70
CA HIS A 110 25.38 0.43 -9.93
C HIS A 110 24.38 1.18 -10.81
N ILE A 111 23.14 0.69 -10.91
CA ILE A 111 22.07 1.36 -11.66
C ILE A 111 21.72 2.72 -11.03
N SER A 112 21.65 2.80 -9.71
CA SER A 112 21.22 4.02 -9.01
C SER A 112 22.20 5.18 -9.09
N LYS A 113 23.47 4.93 -9.43
CA LYS A 113 24.47 5.99 -9.69
C LYS A 113 24.12 6.85 -10.91
N ASP A 114 23.32 6.32 -11.84
CA ASP A 114 22.87 7.04 -13.03
C ASP A 114 21.37 7.40 -12.88
N PRO A 115 21.04 8.68 -12.69
CA PRO A 115 19.65 9.14 -12.52
C PRO A 115 18.73 8.78 -13.69
N LYS A 116 19.26 8.69 -14.93
CA LYS A 116 18.47 8.34 -16.11
C LYS A 116 18.08 6.86 -16.06
N LYS A 117 19.02 5.97 -15.71
CA LYS A 117 18.75 4.53 -15.54
C LYS A 117 17.81 4.27 -14.38
N LEU A 118 17.97 4.98 -13.27
CA LEU A 118 17.08 4.88 -12.12
C LEU A 118 15.64 5.33 -12.47
N THR A 119 15.52 6.39 -13.27
CA THR A 119 14.23 6.86 -13.79
C THR A 119 13.61 5.86 -14.76
N LYS A 120 14.42 5.22 -15.61
CA LYS A 120 13.96 4.14 -16.50
C LYS A 120 13.40 2.98 -15.68
N LEU A 121 14.15 2.50 -14.69
CA LEU A 121 13.73 1.43 -13.77
C LEU A 121 12.41 1.79 -13.06
N PHE A 122 12.25 3.04 -12.61
CA PHE A 122 11.01 3.50 -12.00
C PHE A 122 9.80 3.40 -12.93
N LYS A 123 9.98 3.65 -14.23
CA LYS A 123 8.90 3.62 -15.23
C LYS A 123 8.62 2.21 -15.75
N GLU A 124 9.64 1.36 -15.83
CA GLU A 124 9.58 0.03 -16.44
C GLU A 124 8.79 -0.99 -15.62
N PHE A 125 8.87 -0.92 -14.29
CA PHE A 125 8.21 -1.89 -13.39
C PHE A 125 7.09 -1.24 -12.60
N ASP A 126 5.93 -1.86 -12.54
CA ASP A 126 4.79 -1.43 -11.73
C ASP A 126 5.05 -1.63 -10.24
N ILE A 127 5.61 -2.80 -9.90
CA ILE A 127 5.83 -3.24 -8.52
C ILE A 127 7.29 -3.60 -8.33
N ILE A 128 7.85 -3.14 -7.22
CA ILE A 128 9.18 -3.54 -6.76
C ILE A 128 9.02 -4.32 -5.48
N VAL A 129 9.66 -5.47 -5.40
CA VAL A 129 9.70 -6.32 -4.22
C VAL A 129 11.15 -6.64 -3.87
N ALA A 130 11.43 -6.81 -2.59
CA ALA A 130 12.79 -7.02 -2.13
C ALA A 130 12.85 -8.03 -0.98
N ASP A 131 13.90 -8.84 -0.99
CA ASP A 131 14.24 -9.71 0.12
C ASP A 131 14.34 -8.87 1.42
N ASN A 132 13.71 -9.34 2.49
CA ASN A 132 13.70 -8.68 3.79
C ASN A 132 15.09 -8.30 4.32
N ARG A 133 16.12 -9.06 3.96
CA ARG A 133 17.51 -8.81 4.40
C ARG A 133 18.14 -7.61 3.72
N VAL A 134 17.68 -7.25 2.51
CA VAL A 134 18.24 -6.14 1.73
C VAL A 134 17.34 -4.90 1.71
N HIS A 135 16.05 -5.06 2.06
CA HIS A 135 15.04 -3.99 2.03
C HIS A 135 15.49 -2.70 2.74
N LYS A 136 16.12 -2.83 3.92
CA LYS A 136 16.61 -1.70 4.71
C LYS A 136 17.64 -0.79 4.03
N PHE A 137 18.31 -1.27 2.98
CA PHE A 137 19.31 -0.48 2.23
C PHE A 137 18.69 0.29 1.07
N LEU A 138 17.43 -0.01 0.70
CA LEU A 138 16.78 0.54 -0.48
C LEU A 138 16.45 2.04 -0.38
N PRO A 139 16.12 2.62 0.80
CA PRO A 139 15.93 4.07 0.91
C PRO A 139 17.15 4.85 0.41
N ASP A 140 18.35 4.45 0.82
CA ASP A 140 19.61 5.11 0.44
C ASP A 140 19.98 4.88 -1.02
N ILE A 141 19.60 3.73 -1.59
CA ILE A 141 19.95 3.35 -2.97
C ILE A 141 19.00 3.97 -3.99
N LEU A 142 17.69 3.87 -3.75
CA LEU A 142 16.65 4.32 -4.69
C LEU A 142 16.31 5.82 -4.49
N GLY A 143 16.54 6.34 -3.29
CA GLY A 143 16.46 7.75 -2.96
C GLY A 143 15.10 8.40 -3.28
N ALA A 144 15.14 9.71 -3.49
CA ALA A 144 13.96 10.55 -3.64
C ALA A 144 13.02 10.13 -4.78
N ARG A 145 13.56 9.52 -5.85
CA ARG A 145 12.77 9.09 -7.01
C ARG A 145 11.64 8.14 -6.62
N PHE A 146 11.91 7.25 -5.67
CA PHE A 146 10.96 6.27 -5.17
C PHE A 146 10.30 6.72 -3.87
N TYR A 147 11.08 7.31 -2.97
CA TYR A 147 10.69 7.53 -1.57
C TYR A 147 9.95 8.85 -1.28
N VAL A 148 10.16 9.89 -2.09
CA VAL A 148 9.41 11.15 -1.92
C VAL A 148 7.96 10.93 -2.31
N LYS A 149 7.03 11.28 -1.41
CA LYS A 149 5.58 11.06 -1.55
C LYS A 149 5.19 9.59 -1.75
N ASN A 150 6.03 8.64 -1.30
CA ASN A 150 5.74 7.20 -1.34
C ASN A 150 5.35 6.67 -2.74
N LYS A 151 5.99 7.17 -3.81
CA LYS A 151 5.56 6.91 -5.20
C LYS A 151 5.56 5.44 -5.59
N LYS A 152 6.62 4.70 -5.25
CA LYS A 152 6.79 3.28 -5.63
C LYS A 152 7.70 2.56 -4.63
N ILE A 153 7.28 2.48 -3.38
CA ILE A 153 8.12 1.89 -2.33
C ILE A 153 8.20 0.38 -2.49
N PRO A 154 9.39 -0.23 -2.41
CA PRO A 154 9.54 -1.67 -2.47
C PRO A 154 8.80 -2.41 -1.35
N PHE A 155 8.06 -3.46 -1.70
CA PHE A 155 7.50 -4.38 -0.72
C PHE A 155 8.57 -5.33 -0.20
N MET A 156 8.43 -5.75 1.06
CA MET A 156 9.30 -6.74 1.66
C MET A 156 8.75 -8.14 1.42
N VAL A 157 9.61 -9.07 1.00
CA VAL A 157 9.28 -10.48 0.79
C VAL A 157 10.28 -11.39 1.49
N GLN A 158 9.80 -12.54 1.93
CA GLN A 158 10.62 -13.60 2.47
C GLN A 158 10.82 -14.68 1.41
N MET A 159 12.07 -15.12 1.23
CA MET A 159 12.39 -16.15 0.22
C MET A 159 11.91 -17.54 0.61
N ALA A 160 11.74 -17.81 1.90
CA ALA A 160 11.23 -19.07 2.44
C ALA A 160 10.36 -18.79 3.65
N LYS A 161 9.46 -19.72 3.98
CA LYS A 161 8.62 -19.60 5.17
C LYS A 161 9.49 -19.60 6.43
N PRO A 162 9.24 -18.69 7.39
CA PRO A 162 9.95 -18.69 8.66
C PRO A 162 9.77 -20.04 9.35
N ASP A 163 10.89 -20.66 9.68
CA ASP A 163 10.95 -21.99 10.27
C ASP A 163 12.03 -21.99 11.35
N LYS A 164 11.67 -22.48 12.54
CA LYS A 164 12.56 -22.50 13.71
C LYS A 164 13.67 -23.52 13.55
N ASP A 165 13.42 -24.57 12.78
CA ASP A 165 14.35 -25.68 12.55
C ASP A 165 15.15 -25.51 11.24
N ALA A 166 15.04 -24.33 10.61
CA ALA A 166 15.75 -24.00 9.40
C ALA A 166 17.27 -24.14 9.60
N LYS A 167 17.92 -24.92 8.73
CA LYS A 167 19.38 -25.03 8.71
C LYS A 167 19.98 -23.72 8.18
N LEU A 168 20.44 -22.89 9.10
CA LEU A 168 21.07 -21.61 8.75
C LEU A 168 22.54 -21.82 8.35
N SER A 169 22.95 -21.15 7.28
CA SER A 169 24.34 -21.13 6.84
C SER A 169 25.08 -19.92 7.44
N LYS A 170 26.40 -20.04 7.58
CA LYS A 170 27.28 -18.92 7.90
C LYS A 170 28.15 -18.60 6.69
N GLY A 171 28.09 -17.36 6.22
CA GLY A 171 28.95 -16.92 5.12
C GLY A 171 30.41 -16.78 5.57
N LYS A 172 31.37 -17.09 4.69
CA LYS A 172 32.82 -17.00 4.97
C LYS A 172 33.28 -15.67 5.58
N LYS A 173 32.59 -14.56 5.25
CA LYS A 173 32.90 -13.18 5.70
C LYS A 173 31.81 -12.57 6.62
N SER A 174 30.88 -13.36 7.14
CA SER A 174 29.74 -12.84 7.90
C SER A 174 29.56 -13.58 9.21
N THR A 175 29.36 -12.83 10.29
CA THR A 175 29.04 -13.38 11.61
C THR A 175 27.57 -13.76 11.75
N LYS A 176 26.70 -13.34 10.81
CA LYS A 176 25.26 -13.57 10.85
C LYS A 176 24.89 -14.89 10.16
N LEU A 177 24.07 -15.68 10.85
CA LEU A 177 23.39 -16.85 10.30
C LEU A 177 22.38 -16.41 9.24
N LYS A 178 22.28 -17.16 8.14
CA LYS A 178 21.45 -16.85 6.99
C LYS A 178 20.63 -18.07 6.59
N ASP A 179 19.35 -17.86 6.35
CA ASP A 179 18.53 -18.83 5.66
C ASP A 179 18.76 -18.68 4.16
N ASP A 180 19.28 -19.71 3.52
CA ASP A 180 19.55 -19.73 2.07
C ASP A 180 18.42 -20.40 1.27
N ARG A 181 17.40 -20.92 1.94
CA ARG A 181 16.24 -21.53 1.29
C ARG A 181 15.52 -20.52 0.40
N CYS A 182 14.93 -21.04 -0.66
CA CYS A 182 14.03 -20.32 -1.54
C CYS A 182 12.86 -21.25 -1.87
N GLU A 183 11.65 -20.85 -1.49
CA GLU A 183 10.41 -21.61 -1.65
C GLU A 183 9.50 -20.84 -2.61
N PRO A 184 9.51 -21.18 -3.91
CA PRO A 184 8.73 -20.46 -4.93
C PRO A 184 7.23 -20.38 -4.63
N GLU A 185 6.62 -21.42 -4.06
CA GLU A 185 5.20 -21.38 -3.68
C GLU A 185 4.90 -20.30 -2.64
N TYR A 186 5.73 -20.19 -1.62
CA TYR A 186 5.58 -19.19 -0.57
C TYR A 186 5.83 -17.77 -1.10
N VAL A 187 6.80 -17.62 -2.00
CA VAL A 187 7.03 -16.35 -2.70
C VAL A 187 5.82 -15.98 -3.56
N LYS A 188 5.27 -16.92 -4.35
CA LYS A 188 4.06 -16.70 -5.17
C LYS A 188 2.87 -16.28 -4.31
N TYR A 189 2.67 -16.90 -3.15
CA TYR A 189 1.60 -16.53 -2.23
C TYR A 189 1.72 -15.07 -1.75
N GLN A 190 2.93 -14.65 -1.34
CA GLN A 190 3.19 -13.26 -0.98
C GLN A 190 2.94 -12.31 -2.16
N MET A 191 3.34 -12.70 -3.37
CA MET A 191 3.11 -11.89 -4.59
C MET A 191 1.63 -11.73 -4.88
N LYS A 192 0.86 -12.83 -4.84
CA LYS A 192 -0.60 -12.77 -4.98
C LYS A 192 -1.22 -11.84 -3.95
N SER A 193 -0.76 -11.89 -2.70
CA SER A 193 -1.25 -11.00 -1.65
C SER A 193 -0.92 -9.53 -1.92
N ILE A 194 0.30 -9.21 -2.37
CA ILE A 194 0.72 -7.83 -2.67
C ILE A 194 -0.07 -7.24 -3.83
N VAL A 195 -0.31 -8.01 -4.89
CA VAL A 195 -0.98 -7.51 -6.11
C VAL A 195 -2.50 -7.44 -5.95
N ARG A 196 -3.10 -8.41 -5.24
CA ARG A 196 -4.55 -8.47 -5.04
C ARG A 196 -5.06 -7.37 -4.11
N ASN A 197 -4.28 -7.01 -3.08
CA ASN A 197 -4.76 -6.21 -1.97
C ASN A 197 -4.32 -4.74 -2.07
N ALA A 198 -4.97 -3.88 -1.30
CA ALA A 198 -4.51 -2.51 -1.12
C ALA A 198 -3.26 -2.47 -0.25
N SER A 199 -2.54 -1.35 -0.29
CA SER A 199 -1.50 -1.06 0.68
C SER A 199 -1.41 0.43 0.97
N TYR A 200 -0.83 0.75 2.12
CA TYR A 200 -0.53 2.12 2.51
C TYR A 200 0.75 2.16 3.32
N ILE A 201 1.33 3.35 3.42
CA ILE A 201 2.48 3.62 4.29
C ILE A 201 2.01 4.62 5.34
N PRO A 202 2.04 4.25 6.63
CA PRO A 202 1.75 5.18 7.70
C PRO A 202 2.71 6.36 7.67
N SER A 203 2.17 7.57 7.69
CA SER A 203 2.99 8.77 7.87
C SER A 203 3.33 8.97 9.34
N ALA A 204 4.59 9.30 9.63
CA ALA A 204 5.03 9.65 10.98
C ALA A 204 4.67 11.10 11.37
N THR A 205 4.48 11.96 10.38
CA THR A 205 4.30 13.42 10.56
C THR A 205 3.02 13.93 9.92
N GLY A 206 2.12 13.04 9.50
CA GLY A 206 0.90 13.40 8.78
C GLY A 206 -0.28 12.56 9.20
N THR A 207 -1.45 13.16 9.11
CA THR A 207 -2.76 12.57 9.45
C THR A 207 -3.57 12.17 8.23
N CYS A 208 -3.03 12.34 7.03
CA CYS A 208 -3.69 12.02 5.78
C CYS A 208 -3.09 10.76 5.17
N ILE A 209 -3.96 9.84 4.74
CA ILE A 209 -3.59 8.57 4.09
C ILE A 209 -4.38 8.47 2.80
N SER A 210 -3.71 8.06 1.72
CA SER A 210 -4.34 7.72 0.44
C SER A 210 -4.19 6.23 0.20
N VAL A 211 -5.30 5.55 -0.07
CA VAL A 211 -5.34 4.10 -0.31
C VAL A 211 -6.10 3.82 -1.60
N LYS A 212 -5.51 3.06 -2.53
CA LYS A 212 -6.22 2.62 -3.74
C LYS A 212 -7.28 1.59 -3.39
N ILE A 213 -8.52 1.81 -3.80
CA ILE A 213 -9.67 0.95 -3.46
C ILE A 213 -10.30 0.24 -4.68
N GLY A 214 -9.90 0.62 -5.89
CA GLY A 214 -10.39 0.01 -7.12
C GLY A 214 -10.10 0.90 -8.32
N TYR A 215 -10.96 0.80 -9.32
CA TYR A 215 -10.84 1.48 -10.60
C TYR A 215 -12.15 2.15 -11.03
N SER A 216 -12.08 3.11 -11.94
CA SER A 216 -13.23 3.90 -12.41
C SER A 216 -14.26 3.10 -13.20
N ASP A 217 -13.85 1.99 -13.81
CA ASP A 217 -14.69 1.03 -14.54
C ASP A 217 -15.39 0.02 -13.60
N TRP A 218 -15.15 0.09 -12.29
CA TRP A 218 -15.82 -0.76 -11.30
C TRP A 218 -17.16 -0.22 -10.86
N LYS A 219 -18.02 -1.11 -10.35
CA LYS A 219 -19.31 -0.70 -9.77
C LYS A 219 -19.09 0.10 -8.47
N PRO A 220 -19.89 1.16 -8.20
CA PRO A 220 -19.82 1.93 -6.96
C PRO A 220 -19.90 1.06 -5.69
N GLU A 221 -20.72 0.01 -5.72
CA GLU A 221 -20.91 -0.93 -4.60
C GLU A 221 -19.61 -1.71 -4.28
N GLU A 222 -18.82 -2.03 -5.29
CA GLU A 222 -17.55 -2.74 -5.13
C GLU A 222 -16.48 -1.82 -4.56
N LEU A 223 -16.42 -0.57 -5.04
CA LEU A 223 -15.55 0.47 -4.47
C LEU A 223 -15.86 0.72 -2.99
N LEU A 224 -17.15 0.82 -2.63
CA LEU A 224 -17.56 1.03 -1.25
C LEU A 224 -17.34 -0.19 -0.36
N THR A 225 -17.45 -1.40 -0.91
CA THR A 225 -17.08 -2.63 -0.19
C THR A 225 -15.61 -2.58 0.21
N ASN A 226 -14.72 -2.28 -0.74
CA ASN A 226 -13.30 -2.13 -0.46
C ASN A 226 -12.99 -0.94 0.45
N ALA A 227 -13.69 0.18 0.30
CA ALA A 227 -13.54 1.31 1.21
C ALA A 227 -13.88 0.92 2.66
N ASN A 228 -14.95 0.13 2.86
CA ASN A 228 -15.32 -0.41 4.15
C ASN A 228 -14.23 -1.35 4.71
N ASP A 229 -13.64 -2.21 3.87
CA ASP A 229 -12.54 -3.09 4.27
C ASP A 229 -11.32 -2.30 4.75
N VAL A 230 -10.96 -1.21 4.05
CA VAL A 230 -9.87 -0.31 4.46
C VAL A 230 -10.16 0.34 5.80
N ILE A 231 -11.36 0.89 5.99
CA ILE A 231 -11.74 1.56 7.24
C ILE A 231 -11.76 0.55 8.39
N LYS A 232 -12.35 -0.64 8.20
CA LYS A 232 -12.35 -1.73 9.18
C LYS A 232 -10.93 -2.16 9.54
N TYR A 233 -10.06 -2.33 8.54
CA TYR A 233 -8.66 -2.70 8.76
C TYR A 233 -7.92 -1.68 9.63
N LEU A 234 -8.18 -0.39 9.45
CA LEU A 234 -7.53 0.66 10.23
C LEU A 234 -8.11 0.80 11.64
N ILE A 235 -9.38 0.47 11.87
CA ILE A 235 -10.06 0.68 13.15
C ILE A 235 -10.00 -0.56 14.05
N GLU A 236 -10.25 -1.75 13.51
CA GLU A 236 -10.48 -2.94 14.33
C GLU A 236 -9.19 -3.42 15.02
N PRO A 237 -9.19 -3.59 16.36
CA PRO A 237 -7.99 -3.99 17.11
C PRO A 237 -7.41 -5.35 16.71
N LYS A 238 -8.22 -6.24 16.11
CA LYS A 238 -7.80 -7.58 15.68
C LYS A 238 -6.67 -7.57 14.64
N PHE A 239 -6.47 -6.44 13.94
CA PHE A 239 -5.42 -6.28 12.94
C PHE A 239 -4.10 -5.74 13.52
N LEU A 240 -4.04 -5.46 14.82
CA LEU A 240 -2.78 -5.09 15.48
C LEU A 240 -1.73 -6.22 15.33
N PRO A 241 -0.44 -5.88 15.25
CA PRO A 241 0.15 -4.54 15.37
C PRO A 241 0.21 -3.75 14.04
N VAL A 242 -0.19 -4.33 12.92
CA VAL A 242 0.03 -3.76 11.57
C VAL A 242 -1.14 -2.87 11.13
N GLY A 243 -2.37 -3.34 11.32
CA GLY A 243 -3.62 -2.58 11.23
C GLY A 243 -4.17 -2.21 12.61
N GLY A 244 -5.45 -1.86 12.69
CA GLY A 244 -6.10 -1.47 13.95
C GLY A 244 -5.52 -0.22 14.59
N LEU A 245 -4.79 0.59 13.83
CA LEU A 245 -4.00 1.72 14.32
C LEU A 245 -4.87 2.87 14.83
N LEU A 246 -6.09 3.03 14.32
CA LEU A 246 -7.04 4.04 14.78
C LEU A 246 -7.76 3.65 16.06
N ARG A 247 -7.94 2.34 16.31
CA ARG A 247 -8.65 1.70 17.44
C ARG A 247 -10.13 2.06 17.59
N THR A 248 -10.55 3.23 17.15
CA THR A 248 -11.92 3.76 17.26
C THR A 248 -12.26 4.64 16.05
N THR A 249 -13.55 4.68 15.72
CA THR A 249 -14.13 5.60 14.72
C THR A 249 -13.98 7.07 15.12
N LYS A 250 -13.84 7.40 16.42
CA LYS A 250 -13.68 8.79 16.89
C LYS A 250 -12.39 9.46 16.43
N ASN A 251 -11.38 8.68 16.06
CA ASN A 251 -10.09 9.15 15.54
C ASN A 251 -10.12 9.38 14.03
N LEU A 252 -11.24 9.11 13.36
CA LEU A 252 -11.46 9.36 11.95
C LEU A 252 -12.15 10.72 11.77
N VAL A 253 -11.47 11.67 11.12
CA VAL A 253 -11.99 13.02 10.88
C VAL A 253 -12.87 13.05 9.64
N SER A 254 -12.32 12.58 8.52
CA SER A 254 -13.07 12.54 7.27
C SER A 254 -12.56 11.45 6.33
N VAL A 255 -13.44 11.03 5.42
CA VAL A 255 -13.17 10.08 4.35
C VAL A 255 -13.67 10.69 3.05
N HIS A 256 -12.83 10.67 2.03
CA HIS A 256 -13.13 11.20 0.71
C HIS A 256 -12.72 10.19 -0.36
N ILE A 257 -13.28 10.32 -1.56
CA ILE A 257 -12.94 9.52 -2.74
C ILE A 257 -12.48 10.45 -3.88
N LYS A 258 -11.41 10.06 -4.57
CA LYS A 258 -10.86 10.80 -5.73
C LYS A 258 -10.08 9.90 -6.68
N THR A 259 -9.82 10.35 -7.90
CA THR A 259 -8.78 9.82 -8.78
C THR A 259 -7.48 10.63 -8.66
N SER A 260 -6.52 10.46 -9.57
CA SER A 260 -5.26 11.21 -9.48
C SER A 260 -5.48 12.71 -9.69
N GLU A 261 -6.31 13.05 -10.68
CA GLU A 261 -6.52 14.42 -11.17
C GLU A 261 -7.88 15.00 -10.76
N SER A 262 -8.81 14.18 -10.24
CA SER A 262 -10.14 14.67 -9.84
C SER A 262 -10.16 15.46 -8.53
N ILE A 263 -11.26 16.19 -8.35
CA ILE A 263 -11.68 16.73 -7.06
C ILE A 263 -11.97 15.60 -6.05
N SER A 264 -11.85 15.93 -4.76
CA SER A 264 -12.05 15.00 -3.65
C SER A 264 -13.47 15.06 -3.12
N LEU A 265 -14.26 14.02 -3.38
CA LEU A 265 -15.67 13.97 -2.99
C LEU A 265 -15.83 13.35 -1.59
N PRO A 266 -16.62 13.97 -0.69
CA PRO A 266 -16.78 13.47 0.67
C PRO A 266 -17.61 12.18 0.70
N VAL A 267 -17.21 11.25 1.56
CA VAL A 267 -17.93 10.01 1.90
C VAL A 267 -18.40 10.06 3.35
N PHE A 268 -17.55 10.61 4.23
CA PHE A 268 -17.85 10.79 5.64
C PHE A 268 -17.11 12.02 6.14
N LYS A 269 -17.76 12.82 6.98
CA LYS A 269 -17.12 13.88 7.75
C LYS A 269 -17.66 13.81 9.17
N GLN A 270 -16.78 13.77 10.15
CA GLN A 270 -17.19 13.87 11.54
C GLN A 270 -17.73 15.29 11.78
N LYS A 271 -18.89 15.40 12.42
CA LYS A 271 -19.39 16.70 12.91
C LYS A 271 -18.43 17.18 13.99
N GLU A 272 -17.93 18.41 13.87
CA GLU A 272 -17.12 19.03 14.91
C GLU A 272 -18.02 19.34 16.10
N ASP A 273 -17.63 18.89 17.30
CA ASP A 273 -18.21 19.39 18.54
C ASP A 273 -17.64 20.80 18.73
N ILE A 274 -18.31 21.81 18.18
CA ILE A 274 -18.01 23.21 18.53
C ILE A 274 -18.41 23.36 19.99
N LYS A 275 -17.43 23.43 20.89
CA LYS A 275 -17.65 24.03 22.20
C LYS A 275 -17.65 25.53 21.95
N GLU A 276 -18.83 26.14 21.96
CA GLU A 276 -18.96 27.58 22.12
C GLU A 276 -18.41 27.91 23.51
N ASP A 277 -17.16 28.38 23.57
CA ASP A 277 -16.65 29.08 24.75
C ASP A 277 -17.29 30.48 24.74
N ASP A 278 -18.54 30.56 25.17
CA ASP A 278 -19.23 31.81 25.49
C ASP A 278 -18.69 32.37 26.81
N GLU A 279 -17.51 33.00 26.78
CA GLU A 279 -17.10 33.90 27.87
C GLU A 279 -15.98 34.85 27.42
N TYR A 280 -16.37 35.95 26.77
CA TYR A 280 -15.56 37.18 26.79
C TYR A 280 -16.43 38.31 27.30
N ASP A 281 -16.46 38.36 28.63
CA ASP A 281 -16.55 39.52 29.52
C ASP A 281 -16.74 40.88 28.81
N SER A 282 -17.96 41.39 28.87
CA SER A 282 -18.31 42.75 28.46
C SER A 282 -18.25 43.70 29.65
N ASP A 283 -17.07 43.90 30.23
CA ASP A 283 -16.85 44.94 31.25
C ASP A 283 -15.75 45.91 30.76
N LEU A 284 -16.17 46.85 29.90
CA LEU A 284 -15.48 48.12 29.73
C LEU A 284 -16.40 49.20 30.29
N ASP A 285 -16.29 49.42 31.60
CA ASP A 285 -16.83 50.61 32.25
C ASP A 285 -16.07 51.86 31.79
N PHE A 286 -16.86 52.92 31.60
CA PHE A 286 -16.51 54.25 31.07
C PHE A 286 -15.57 55.07 31.96
#